data_AF-A0A2U2S421-F1
#
_entry.id   AF-A0A2U2S421-F1
#
_cell.length_a   1.000
_cell.length_b   1.000
_cell.length_c   1.000
_cell.angle_alpha   90.00
_cell.angle_beta   90.00
_cell.angle_gamma   90.00
#
_symmetry.space_group_name_H-M   'P 1'
#
loop_
_entity.id
_entity.type
_entity.pdbx_description
1 polymer ?
#
loop_
_entity_poly.entity_id
_entity_poly.type
_entity_poly.pdbx_seq_one_letter_code
_entity_poly.pdbx_strand_id
1 'polypeptide(L)'
;MSAALRDEDADVREAAAQALGKLGDAQAVPTLSAALRDENADVRRVAAQALVQIGAQAVPALSAALRDKNADVCEAAAQALGKIVQAWPLAEPGKARRQQHRTLQQLAHALQKGGHFGELEVVLERLAEIEAAAVAFDPLAPEQPSGLRRVGGWVFWVVVAGLVGAFLVVVQEVFKDTSKDIWGGWLAGQPLPVRVSLMFALAALIGLGGWAAERWKKAQPK
;
A
#
# COMPACT_ATOMS: atom_id res chain seq x y z
N MET A 1 0.71 -16.49 -37.44
CA MET A 1 -0.36 -16.20 -36.46
C MET A 1 -0.63 -14.70 -36.30
N SER A 2 0.38 -13.81 -36.31
CA SER A 2 0.15 -12.35 -36.22
C SER A 2 -0.69 -11.73 -37.36
N ALA A 3 -0.69 -12.34 -38.55
CA ALA A 3 -1.49 -11.87 -39.68
C ALA A 3 -3.01 -12.01 -39.48
N ALA A 4 -3.47 -13.05 -38.77
CA ALA A 4 -4.90 -13.31 -38.55
C ALA A 4 -5.54 -12.28 -37.58
N LEU A 5 -4.74 -11.55 -36.81
CA LEU A 5 -5.21 -10.44 -35.96
C LEU A 5 -5.47 -9.15 -36.74
N ARG A 6 -5.27 -9.16 -38.07
CA ARG A 6 -5.57 -8.05 -38.97
C ARG A 6 -6.53 -8.46 -40.09
N ASP A 7 -7.18 -9.60 -39.91
CA ASP A 7 -8.21 -10.06 -40.84
C ASP A 7 -9.38 -9.08 -40.83
N GLU A 8 -10.08 -8.94 -41.95
CA GLU A 8 -11.27 -8.09 -42.02
C GLU A 8 -12.41 -8.67 -41.18
N ASP A 9 -12.46 -10.00 -41.06
CA ASP A 9 -13.45 -10.71 -40.27
C ASP A 9 -13.09 -10.68 -38.78
N ALA A 10 -13.99 -10.09 -37.98
CA ALA A 10 -13.83 -10.00 -36.53
C ALA A 10 -13.80 -11.38 -35.84
N ASP A 11 -14.51 -12.37 -36.37
CA ASP A 11 -14.52 -13.74 -35.81
C ASP A 11 -13.14 -14.39 -35.97
N VAL A 12 -12.47 -14.14 -37.10
CA VAL A 12 -11.09 -14.61 -37.36
C VAL A 12 -10.12 -13.91 -36.41
N ARG A 13 -10.27 -12.60 -36.19
CA ARG A 13 -9.44 -11.85 -35.23
C ARG A 13 -9.65 -12.34 -33.80
N GLU A 14 -10.90 -12.60 -33.39
CA GLU A 14 -11.23 -13.14 -32.07
C GLU A 14 -10.58 -14.51 -31.87
N ALA A 15 -10.76 -15.42 -32.84
CA ALA A 15 -10.18 -16.76 -32.79
C ALA A 15 -8.64 -16.71 -32.71
N ALA A 16 -8.01 -15.78 -33.44
CA ALA A 16 -6.58 -15.57 -33.38
C ALA A 16 -6.11 -15.08 -32.01
N ALA A 17 -6.81 -14.09 -31.42
CA ALA A 17 -6.50 -13.59 -30.08
C ALA A 17 -6.65 -14.71 -29.03
N GLN A 18 -7.72 -15.50 -29.12
CA GLN A 18 -7.96 -16.62 -28.21
C GLN A 18 -6.89 -17.70 -28.33
N ALA A 19 -6.47 -18.04 -29.55
CA ALA A 19 -5.42 -19.02 -29.78
C ALA A 19 -4.08 -18.58 -29.19
N LEU A 20 -3.72 -17.30 -29.33
CA LEU A 20 -2.51 -16.74 -28.74
C LEU A 20 -2.54 -16.73 -27.20
N GLY A 21 -3.68 -16.41 -26.60
CA GLY A 21 -3.86 -16.52 -25.15
C GLY A 21 -3.63 -17.93 -24.63
N LYS A 22 -4.22 -18.93 -25.30
CA LYS A 22 -4.05 -20.36 -24.96
C LYS A 22 -2.62 -20.84 -25.12
N LEU A 23 -1.88 -20.29 -26.08
CA LEU A 23 -0.46 -20.62 -26.26
C LEU A 23 0.38 -20.09 -25.08
N GLY A 24 -0.04 -18.98 -24.46
CA GLY A 24 0.66 -18.39 -23.32
C GLY A 24 2.03 -17.80 -23.64
N ASP A 25 2.36 -17.64 -24.92
CA ASP A 25 3.65 -17.10 -25.35
C ASP A 25 3.68 -15.58 -25.19
N ALA A 26 4.66 -15.09 -24.42
CA ALA A 26 4.87 -13.66 -24.21
C ALA A 26 5.21 -12.90 -25.49
N GLN A 27 5.68 -13.56 -26.56
CA GLN A 27 5.85 -12.94 -27.87
C GLN A 27 4.52 -12.45 -28.47
N ALA A 28 3.37 -12.97 -28.00
CA ALA A 28 2.06 -12.50 -28.42
C ALA A 28 1.65 -11.17 -27.76
N VAL A 29 2.29 -10.76 -26.66
CA VAL A 29 1.89 -9.58 -25.86
C VAL A 29 1.79 -8.31 -26.69
N PRO A 30 2.75 -7.93 -27.56
CA PRO A 30 2.63 -6.71 -28.36
C PRO A 30 1.45 -6.75 -29.32
N THR A 31 1.14 -7.93 -29.86
CA THR A 31 0.07 -8.09 -30.86
C THR A 31 -1.30 -8.10 -30.19
N LEU A 32 -1.44 -8.77 -29.05
CA LEU A 32 -2.65 -8.73 -28.23
C LEU A 32 -2.89 -7.35 -27.62
N SER A 33 -1.83 -6.61 -27.27
CA SER A 33 -1.96 -5.22 -26.79
C SER A 33 -2.49 -4.29 -27.88
N ALA A 34 -2.16 -4.54 -29.15
CA ALA A 34 -2.76 -3.81 -30.26
C ALA A 34 -4.24 -4.17 -30.44
N ALA A 35 -4.60 -5.45 -30.27
CA ALA A 35 -5.98 -5.93 -30.34
C ALA A 35 -6.89 -5.40 -29.22
N LEU A 36 -6.34 -4.85 -28.12
CA LEU A 36 -7.13 -4.08 -27.16
C LEU A 36 -7.77 -2.84 -27.78
N ARG A 37 -7.25 -2.34 -28.91
CA ARG A 37 -7.78 -1.18 -29.66
C ARG A 37 -8.62 -1.59 -30.86
N ASP A 38 -9.02 -2.86 -30.96
CA ASP A 38 -9.85 -3.32 -32.06
C ASP A 38 -11.21 -2.61 -32.07
N GLU A 39 -11.75 -2.38 -33.25
CA GLU A 39 -13.08 -1.77 -33.42
C GLU A 39 -14.18 -2.67 -32.84
N ASN A 40 -14.01 -3.98 -32.91
CA ASN A 40 -14.95 -4.96 -32.41
C ASN A 40 -14.74 -5.19 -30.90
N ALA A 41 -15.81 -5.04 -30.11
CA ALA A 41 -15.76 -5.16 -28.65
C ALA A 41 -15.43 -6.58 -28.16
N ASP A 42 -15.86 -7.62 -28.88
CA ASP A 42 -15.54 -9.01 -28.54
C ASP A 42 -14.06 -9.31 -28.76
N VAL A 43 -13.47 -8.79 -29.85
CA VAL A 43 -12.02 -8.89 -30.08
C VAL A 43 -11.24 -8.19 -28.96
N ARG A 44 -11.66 -6.98 -28.53
CA ARG A 44 -11.04 -6.30 -27.38
C ARG A 44 -11.12 -7.12 -26.11
N ARG A 45 -12.30 -7.68 -25.82
CA ARG A 45 -12.56 -8.51 -24.63
C ARG A 45 -11.67 -9.76 -24.64
N VAL A 46 -11.58 -10.46 -25.77
CA VAL A 46 -10.76 -11.66 -25.91
C VAL A 46 -9.27 -11.33 -25.84
N ALA A 47 -8.83 -10.20 -26.41
CA ALA A 47 -7.45 -9.74 -26.28
C ALA A 47 -7.07 -9.50 -24.81
N ALA A 48 -7.94 -8.85 -24.03
CA ALA A 48 -7.73 -8.66 -22.60
C ALA A 48 -7.66 -9.99 -21.83
N GLN A 49 -8.57 -10.94 -22.13
CA GLN A 49 -8.55 -12.28 -21.54
C GLN A 49 -7.28 -13.07 -21.90
N ALA A 50 -6.82 -12.98 -23.15
CA ALA A 50 -5.60 -13.61 -23.61
C ALA A 50 -4.36 -13.03 -22.90
N LEU A 51 -4.31 -11.72 -22.67
CA LEU A 51 -3.23 -11.08 -21.89
C LEU A 51 -3.24 -11.55 -20.42
N VAL A 52 -4.42 -11.78 -19.83
CA VAL A 52 -4.52 -12.40 -18.49
C VAL A 52 -3.96 -13.82 -18.48
N GLN A 53 -4.22 -14.61 -19.53
CA GLN A 53 -3.68 -15.97 -19.65
C GLN A 53 -2.16 -16.01 -19.78
N ILE A 54 -1.56 -15.00 -20.41
CA ILE A 54 -0.09 -14.84 -20.47
C ILE A 54 0.49 -14.45 -19.09
N GLY A 55 -0.25 -13.69 -18.29
CA GLY A 55 0.12 -13.37 -16.91
C GLY A 55 1.14 -12.23 -16.79
N ALA A 56 2.08 -12.34 -15.84
CA ALA A 56 2.98 -11.26 -15.43
C ALA A 56 3.80 -10.62 -16.56
N GLN A 57 4.06 -11.36 -17.64
CA GLN A 57 4.78 -10.86 -18.82
C GLN A 57 3.99 -9.81 -19.61
N ALA A 58 2.65 -9.79 -19.48
CA ALA A 58 1.79 -8.80 -20.11
C ALA A 58 1.74 -7.45 -19.35
N VAL A 59 2.20 -7.42 -18.10
CA VAL A 59 2.06 -6.26 -17.19
C VAL A 59 2.67 -4.97 -17.75
N PRO A 60 3.88 -4.95 -18.34
CA PRO A 60 4.43 -3.71 -18.89
C PRO A 60 3.59 -3.14 -20.04
N ALA A 61 3.06 -4.01 -20.90
CA ALA A 61 2.26 -3.58 -22.04
C ALA A 61 0.87 -3.07 -21.60
N LEU A 62 0.22 -3.77 -20.68
CA LEU A 62 -1.04 -3.32 -20.07
C LEU A 62 -0.88 -2.02 -19.28
N SER A 63 0.25 -1.83 -18.59
CA SER A 63 0.56 -0.58 -17.88
C SER A 63 0.66 0.62 -18.84
N ALA A 64 1.16 0.40 -20.05
CA ALA A 64 1.18 1.42 -21.09
C ALA A 64 -0.24 1.70 -21.62
N ALA A 65 -1.08 0.68 -21.76
CA ALA A 65 -2.46 0.80 -22.20
C ALA A 65 -3.38 1.55 -21.21
N LEU A 66 -3.03 1.64 -19.92
CA LEU A 66 -3.71 2.52 -18.96
C LEU A 66 -3.65 4.02 -19.30
N ARG A 67 -2.75 4.40 -20.22
CA ARG A 67 -2.59 5.80 -20.67
C ARG A 67 -3.16 6.02 -22.07
N ASP A 68 -3.97 5.08 -22.56
CA ASP A 68 -4.64 5.24 -23.83
C ASP A 68 -5.62 6.41 -23.79
N LYS A 69 -5.94 6.96 -24.96
CA LYS A 69 -6.95 8.01 -25.08
C LYS A 69 -8.35 7.41 -25.08
N ASN A 70 -8.49 6.15 -25.47
CA ASN A 70 -9.75 5.43 -25.49
C ASN A 70 -10.03 4.83 -24.10
N ALA A 71 -11.13 5.26 -23.47
CA ALA A 71 -11.53 4.81 -22.14
C ALA A 71 -11.75 3.29 -22.07
N ASP A 72 -12.32 2.69 -23.12
CA ASP A 72 -12.54 1.23 -23.19
C ASP A 72 -11.22 0.47 -23.07
N VAL A 73 -10.16 0.99 -23.69
CA VAL A 73 -8.83 0.36 -23.70
C VAL A 73 -8.18 0.49 -22.33
N CYS A 74 -8.29 1.66 -21.71
CA CYS A 74 -7.82 1.87 -20.35
C CYS A 74 -8.54 0.97 -19.35
N GLU A 75 -9.87 0.85 -19.45
CA GLU A 75 -10.68 0.00 -18.59
C GLU A 75 -10.32 -1.48 -18.77
N ALA A 76 -10.26 -1.96 -20.01
CA ALA A 76 -9.87 -3.35 -20.30
C ALA A 76 -8.46 -3.66 -19.77
N ALA A 77 -7.53 -2.71 -19.91
CA ALA A 77 -6.17 -2.85 -19.40
C ALA A 77 -6.13 -2.89 -17.86
N ALA A 78 -6.89 -2.03 -17.19
CA ALA A 78 -7.01 -2.03 -15.74
C ALA A 78 -7.55 -3.37 -15.25
N GLN A 79 -8.71 -3.80 -15.76
CA GLN A 79 -9.33 -5.06 -15.35
C GLN A 79 -8.39 -6.27 -15.57
N ALA A 80 -7.66 -6.30 -16.68
CA ALA A 80 -6.68 -7.34 -16.95
C ALA A 80 -5.52 -7.31 -15.94
N LEU A 81 -4.99 -6.13 -15.61
CA LEU A 81 -3.96 -5.96 -14.58
C LEU A 81 -4.44 -6.42 -13.21
N GLY A 82 -5.66 -6.07 -12.80
CA GLY A 82 -6.23 -6.52 -11.52
C GLY A 82 -6.25 -8.05 -11.43
N LYS A 83 -6.72 -8.73 -12.48
CA LYS A 83 -6.74 -10.20 -12.55
C LYS A 83 -5.33 -10.81 -12.53
N ILE A 84 -4.39 -10.23 -13.29
CA ILE A 84 -3.00 -10.71 -13.30
C ILE A 84 -2.39 -10.56 -11.91
N VAL A 85 -2.57 -9.42 -11.24
CA VAL A 85 -2.02 -9.14 -9.91
C VAL A 85 -2.62 -10.05 -8.84
N GLN A 86 -3.93 -10.35 -8.93
CA GLN A 86 -4.56 -11.36 -8.07
C GLN A 86 -3.95 -12.74 -8.26
N ALA A 87 -3.63 -13.13 -9.50
CA ALA A 87 -3.03 -14.42 -9.82
C ALA A 87 -1.48 -14.43 -9.70
N TRP A 88 -0.83 -13.28 -9.52
CA TRP A 88 0.63 -13.18 -9.50
C TRP A 88 1.17 -13.80 -8.21
N PRO A 89 1.95 -14.90 -8.28
CA PRO A 89 2.53 -15.52 -7.09
C PRO A 89 3.43 -14.53 -6.35
N LEU A 90 3.38 -14.55 -5.01
CA LEU A 90 4.31 -13.78 -4.19
C LEU A 90 5.73 -14.29 -4.44
N ALA A 91 6.64 -13.41 -4.85
CA ALA A 91 8.02 -13.80 -5.12
C ALA A 91 8.78 -14.14 -3.84
N GLU A 92 9.62 -15.16 -3.96
CA GLU A 92 10.59 -15.56 -2.94
C GLU A 92 11.48 -14.39 -2.50
N PRO A 93 11.94 -14.38 -1.23
CA PRO A 93 12.83 -13.33 -0.72
C PRO A 93 14.05 -13.12 -1.63
N GLY A 94 14.39 -11.86 -1.89
CA GLY A 94 15.59 -11.50 -2.66
C GLY A 94 15.32 -10.53 -3.80
N LYS A 95 16.03 -10.69 -4.93
CA LYS A 95 15.96 -9.76 -6.08
C LYS A 95 14.57 -9.79 -6.74
N ALA A 96 13.97 -10.96 -6.86
CA ALA A 96 12.66 -11.15 -7.48
C ALA A 96 11.56 -10.39 -6.71
N ARG A 97 11.48 -10.56 -5.38
CA ARG A 97 10.54 -9.80 -4.53
C ARG A 97 10.73 -8.29 -4.62
N ARG A 98 11.98 -7.79 -4.60
CA ARG A 98 12.25 -6.35 -4.78
C ARG A 98 11.77 -5.84 -6.13
N GLN A 99 11.94 -6.63 -7.19
CA GLN A 99 11.48 -6.26 -8.52
C GLN A 99 9.95 -6.28 -8.61
N GLN A 100 9.30 -7.29 -8.03
CA GLN A 100 7.84 -7.37 -7.96
C GLN A 100 7.26 -6.19 -7.18
N HIS A 101 7.82 -5.86 -6.01
CA HIS A 101 7.44 -4.71 -5.21
C HIS A 101 7.52 -3.39 -6.00
N ARG A 102 8.66 -3.13 -6.68
CA ARG A 102 8.82 -1.94 -7.54
C ARG A 102 7.77 -1.88 -8.66
N THR A 103 7.49 -3.03 -9.28
CA THR A 103 6.51 -3.11 -10.37
C THR A 103 5.10 -2.79 -9.86
N LEU A 104 4.71 -3.35 -8.71
CA LEU A 104 3.42 -3.07 -8.08
C LEU A 104 3.31 -1.61 -7.63
N GLN A 105 4.38 -0.99 -7.12
CA GLN A 105 4.38 0.45 -6.80
C GLN A 105 4.15 1.32 -8.05
N GLN A 106 4.81 0.98 -9.16
CA GLN A 106 4.62 1.69 -10.44
C GLN A 106 3.20 1.51 -10.98
N LEU A 107 2.63 0.31 -10.86
CA LEU A 107 1.24 0.02 -11.21
C LEU A 107 0.25 0.81 -10.36
N ALA A 108 0.42 0.83 -9.05
CA ALA A 108 -0.42 1.59 -8.13
C ALA A 108 -0.45 3.07 -8.53
N HIS A 109 0.72 3.65 -8.80
CA HIS A 109 0.80 5.03 -9.26
C HIS A 109 0.08 5.26 -10.60
N ALA A 110 0.18 4.32 -11.55
CA ALA A 110 -0.50 4.42 -12.84
C ALA A 110 -2.03 4.33 -12.70
N LEU A 111 -2.53 3.37 -11.91
CA LEU A 111 -3.97 3.17 -11.67
C LEU A 111 -4.58 4.34 -10.90
N GLN A 112 -3.86 4.87 -9.90
CA GLN A 112 -4.27 6.07 -9.17
C GLN A 112 -4.42 7.28 -10.10
N LYS A 113 -3.47 7.50 -11.00
CA LYS A 113 -3.54 8.60 -11.97
C LYS A 113 -4.67 8.43 -12.98
N GLY A 114 -5.02 7.18 -13.32
CA GLY A 114 -6.14 6.85 -14.21
C GLY A 114 -7.51 6.80 -13.54
N GLY A 115 -7.59 6.90 -12.20
CA GLY A 115 -8.85 6.80 -11.46
C GLY A 115 -9.43 5.39 -11.35
N HIS A 116 -8.61 4.36 -11.60
CA HIS A 116 -9.01 2.95 -11.53
C HIS A 116 -8.89 2.41 -10.09
N PHE A 117 -9.78 2.86 -9.21
CA PHE A 117 -9.68 2.61 -7.76
C PHE A 117 -9.92 1.14 -7.36
N GLY A 118 -10.76 0.40 -8.09
CA GLY A 118 -11.01 -1.01 -7.79
C GLY A 118 -9.78 -1.89 -8.01
N GLU A 119 -9.08 -1.67 -9.12
CA GLU A 119 -7.82 -2.37 -9.41
C GLU A 119 -6.67 -1.85 -8.55
N LEU A 120 -6.70 -0.57 -8.17
CA LEU A 120 -5.71 0.01 -7.26
C LEU A 120 -5.73 -0.70 -5.90
N GLU A 121 -6.93 -0.96 -5.35
CA GLU A 121 -7.08 -1.65 -4.06
C GLU A 121 -6.38 -3.02 -4.08
N VAL A 122 -6.63 -3.81 -5.12
CA VAL A 122 -5.99 -5.12 -5.33
C VAL A 122 -4.46 -5.02 -5.35
N VAL A 123 -3.92 -4.00 -6.03
CA VAL A 123 -2.46 -3.78 -6.09
C VAL A 123 -1.91 -3.37 -4.71
N LEU A 124 -2.62 -2.54 -3.97
CA LEU A 124 -2.23 -2.10 -2.62
C LEU A 124 -2.26 -3.25 -1.62
N GLU A 125 -3.26 -4.12 -1.69
CA GLU A 125 -3.32 -5.35 -0.88
C GLU A 125 -2.09 -6.23 -1.14
N ARG A 126 -1.74 -6.46 -2.41
CA ARG A 126 -0.53 -7.22 -2.77
C ARG A 126 0.76 -6.55 -2.32
N LEU A 127 0.85 -5.23 -2.36
CA LEU A 127 2.00 -4.49 -1.80
C LEU A 127 2.12 -4.73 -0.29
N ALA A 128 1.02 -4.61 0.45
CA ALA A 128 0.99 -4.82 1.89
C ALA A 128 1.40 -6.25 2.28
N GLU A 129 0.99 -7.27 1.50
CA GLU A 129 1.41 -8.65 1.72
C GLU A 129 2.93 -8.84 1.53
N ILE A 130 3.51 -8.21 0.49
CA ILE A 130 4.96 -8.30 0.24
C ILE A 130 5.75 -7.60 1.36
N GLU A 131 5.27 -6.46 1.85
CA GLU A 131 5.87 -5.74 2.97
C GLU A 131 5.77 -6.55 4.27
N ALA A 132 4.60 -7.12 4.57
CA ALA A 132 4.41 -8.00 5.73
C ALA A 132 5.33 -9.22 5.68
N ALA A 133 5.49 -9.83 4.49
CA ALA A 133 6.41 -10.95 4.28
C ALA A 133 7.89 -10.55 4.35
N ALA A 134 8.23 -9.26 4.19
CA ALA A 134 9.58 -8.76 4.41
C ALA A 134 9.88 -8.58 5.91
N VAL A 135 8.91 -8.07 6.67
CA VAL A 135 9.02 -7.94 8.14
C VAL A 135 9.15 -9.31 8.82
N ALA A 136 8.43 -10.32 8.32
CA ALA A 136 8.50 -11.69 8.85
C ALA A 136 9.88 -12.37 8.67
N PHE A 137 10.75 -11.86 7.79
CA PHE A 137 12.07 -12.43 7.50
C PHE A 137 13.23 -11.55 8.03
N ASP A 138 12.95 -10.56 8.88
CA ASP A 138 14.00 -9.82 9.58
C ASP A 138 14.52 -10.64 10.78
N PRO A 139 15.77 -11.15 10.76
CA PRO A 139 16.33 -11.97 11.86
C PRO A 139 16.50 -11.18 13.17
N LEU A 140 16.34 -9.85 13.13
CA LEU A 140 16.41 -8.95 14.28
C LEU A 140 15.05 -8.33 14.65
N ALA A 141 13.96 -8.67 13.95
CA ALA A 141 12.64 -8.27 14.39
C ALA A 141 12.29 -9.00 15.70
N PRO A 142 11.81 -8.28 16.74
CA PRO A 142 11.34 -8.95 17.96
C PRO A 142 10.20 -9.89 17.56
N GLU A 143 10.34 -11.18 17.86
CA GLU A 143 9.38 -12.20 17.47
C GLU A 143 7.94 -11.77 17.80
N GLN A 144 7.07 -11.68 16.79
CA GLN A 144 5.64 -11.58 17.03
C GLN A 144 5.14 -12.96 17.47
N PRO A 145 4.51 -13.08 18.66
CA PRO A 145 4.10 -14.38 19.17
C PRO A 145 2.96 -14.94 18.31
N SER A 146 3.23 -16.11 17.73
CA SER A 146 2.26 -16.91 17.00
C SER A 146 1.19 -17.45 17.94
N GLY A 147 -0.06 -17.07 17.70
CA GLY A 147 -1.24 -17.72 18.26
C GLY A 147 -2.04 -16.84 19.22
N LEU A 148 -3.31 -16.66 18.87
CA LEU A 148 -4.39 -16.06 19.68
C LEU A 148 -4.43 -14.53 19.83
N ARG A 149 -5.07 -13.86 18.85
CA ARG A 149 -6.38 -13.18 18.97
C ARG A 149 -6.54 -12.04 17.95
N ARG A 150 -7.15 -12.37 16.81
CA ARG A 150 -7.65 -11.42 15.78
C ARG A 150 -8.77 -10.48 16.29
N VAL A 151 -9.16 -10.55 17.56
CA VAL A 151 -10.14 -9.65 18.21
C VAL A 151 -9.45 -8.62 19.13
N GLY A 152 -8.18 -8.80 19.47
CA GLY A 152 -7.45 -7.92 20.39
C GLY A 152 -6.83 -6.68 19.74
N GLY A 153 -6.45 -6.76 18.46
CA GLY A 153 -5.73 -5.67 17.79
C GLY A 153 -6.55 -4.39 17.66
N TRP A 154 -7.82 -4.49 17.24
CA TRP A 154 -8.67 -3.32 17.09
C TRP A 154 -9.03 -2.71 18.46
N VAL A 155 -9.29 -3.54 19.47
CA VAL A 155 -9.53 -3.08 20.85
C VAL A 155 -8.27 -2.45 21.45
N PHE A 156 -7.09 -3.01 21.17
CA PHE A 156 -5.82 -2.44 21.59
C PHE A 156 -5.60 -1.05 20.97
N TRP A 157 -5.86 -0.88 19.67
CA TRP A 157 -5.78 0.42 19.03
C TRP A 157 -6.83 1.41 19.54
N VAL A 158 -8.03 0.96 19.91
CA VAL A 158 -9.06 1.80 20.56
C VAL A 158 -8.63 2.23 21.97
N VAL A 159 -8.05 1.34 22.76
CA VAL A 159 -7.55 1.66 24.11
C VAL A 159 -6.34 2.60 24.03
N VAL A 160 -5.41 2.36 23.11
CA VAL A 160 -4.25 3.23 22.88
C VAL A 160 -4.70 4.62 22.40
N ALA A 161 -5.63 4.70 21.44
CA ALA A 161 -6.18 5.99 21.00
C ALA A 161 -6.92 6.72 22.13
N GLY A 162 -7.66 6.00 22.97
CA GLY A 162 -8.32 6.54 24.15
C GLY A 162 -7.34 7.07 25.20
N LEU A 163 -6.26 6.34 25.48
CA LEU A 163 -5.21 6.76 26.42
C LEU A 163 -4.43 7.97 25.88
N VAL A 164 -4.13 8.02 24.59
CA VAL A 164 -3.48 9.18 23.95
C VAL A 164 -4.40 10.40 23.97
N GLY A 165 -5.70 10.23 23.70
CA GLY A 165 -6.69 11.30 23.82
C GLY A 165 -6.83 11.82 25.25
N ALA A 166 -6.94 10.92 26.23
CA ALA A 166 -6.99 11.29 27.65
C ALA A 166 -5.70 12.01 28.09
N PHE A 167 -4.53 11.55 27.63
CA PHE A 167 -3.25 12.21 27.88
C PHE A 167 -3.20 13.61 27.26
N LEU A 168 -3.69 13.78 26.03
CA LEU A 168 -3.74 15.09 25.38
C LEU A 168 -4.66 16.07 26.13
N VAL A 169 -5.82 15.60 26.60
CA VAL A 169 -6.78 16.40 27.37
C VAL A 169 -6.19 16.79 28.72
N VAL A 170 -5.55 15.86 29.43
CA VAL A 170 -4.88 16.14 30.72
C VAL A 170 -3.72 17.13 30.52
N VAL A 171 -2.92 16.98 29.46
CA VAL A 171 -1.86 17.93 29.13
C VAL A 171 -2.45 19.31 28.83
N GLN A 172 -3.54 19.41 28.07
CA GLN A 172 -4.15 20.71 27.78
C GLN A 172 -4.80 21.36 29.01
N GLU A 173 -5.42 20.57 29.89
CA GLU A 173 -6.09 21.09 31.10
C GLU A 173 -5.06 21.52 32.17
N VAL A 174 -3.99 20.75 32.37
CA VAL A 174 -2.90 21.08 33.32
C VAL A 174 -2.11 22.31 32.87
N PHE A 175 -1.99 22.54 31.56
CA PHE A 175 -1.29 23.71 31.03
C PHE A 175 -2.13 24.99 31.02
N LYS A 176 -3.46 24.91 31.20
CA LYS A 176 -4.36 26.07 31.12
C LYS A 176 -4.19 27.03 32.29
N ASP A 177 -3.98 26.50 33.51
CA ASP A 177 -3.80 27.30 34.73
C ASP A 177 -2.32 27.57 35.05
N THR A 178 -1.42 26.64 34.74
CA THR A 178 0.00 26.73 35.17
C THR A 178 0.85 27.70 34.34
N SER A 179 0.34 28.16 33.18
CA SER A 179 1.12 28.97 32.23
C SER A 179 1.33 30.42 32.66
N LYS A 180 0.43 31.02 33.45
CA LYS A 180 0.48 32.47 33.70
C LYS A 180 1.32 32.85 34.92
N ASP A 181 1.29 32.05 35.98
CA ASP A 181 1.90 32.45 37.26
C ASP A 181 3.37 32.03 37.41
N ILE A 182 3.81 30.97 36.74
CA ILE A 182 5.18 30.42 36.91
C ILE A 182 6.18 31.00 35.88
N TRP A 183 5.69 31.45 34.72
CA TRP A 183 6.54 31.62 33.53
C TRP A 183 6.64 33.04 32.98
N GLY A 184 5.83 33.98 33.51
CA GLY A 184 5.64 35.31 32.93
C GLY A 184 6.90 36.16 32.79
N GLY A 185 7.91 35.99 33.66
CA GLY A 185 9.14 36.79 33.62
C GLY A 185 10.33 36.11 32.93
N TRP A 186 10.51 34.80 33.13
CA TRP A 186 11.77 34.12 32.78
C TRP A 186 11.79 33.60 31.33
N LEU A 187 10.65 33.13 30.81
CA LEU A 187 10.56 32.64 29.42
C LEU A 187 10.43 33.76 28.39
N ALA A 188 10.01 34.97 28.79
CA ALA A 188 9.68 36.08 27.89
C ALA A 188 10.87 36.57 27.02
N GLY A 189 12.12 36.29 27.40
CA GLY A 189 13.31 36.66 26.64
C GLY A 189 13.84 35.61 25.64
N GLN A 190 13.28 34.39 25.62
CA GLN A 190 13.83 33.29 24.82
C GLN A 190 13.12 33.13 23.46
N PRO A 191 13.79 32.63 22.39
CA PRO A 191 13.14 32.32 21.12
C PRO A 191 12.20 31.11 21.22
N LEU A 192 11.10 31.15 20.46
CA LEU A 192 9.99 30.17 20.52
C LEU A 192 10.42 28.68 20.55
N PRO A 193 11.35 28.19 19.69
CA PRO A 193 11.72 26.77 19.69
C PRO A 193 12.48 26.34 20.95
N VAL A 194 13.21 27.26 21.59
CA VAL A 194 13.93 27.01 22.85
C VAL A 194 12.94 26.93 24.01
N ARG A 195 11.89 27.79 24.01
CA ARG A 195 10.82 27.72 25.02
C ARG A 195 10.11 26.37 24.99
N VAL A 196 9.72 25.92 23.79
CA VAL A 196 9.02 24.64 23.62
C VAL A 196 9.89 23.47 24.08
N SER A 197 11.18 23.45 23.71
CA SER A 197 12.11 22.38 24.12
C SER A 197 12.33 22.32 25.63
N LEU A 198 12.49 23.48 26.30
CA LEU A 198 12.60 23.56 27.75
C LEU A 198 11.33 23.07 28.46
N MET A 199 10.15 23.40 27.94
CA MET A 199 8.87 22.95 28.49
C MET A 199 8.73 21.42 28.42
N PHE A 200 9.12 20.80 27.30
CA PHE A 200 9.11 19.34 27.18
C PHE A 200 10.13 18.66 28.10
N ALA A 201 11.34 19.23 28.24
CA ALA A 201 12.37 18.69 29.14
C ALA A 201 11.94 18.73 30.62
N LEU A 202 11.30 19.83 31.06
CA LEU A 202 10.78 19.98 32.42
C LEU A 202 9.59 19.06 32.70
N ALA A 203 8.67 18.90 31.75
CA ALA A 203 7.55 17.97 31.88
C ALA A 203 8.04 16.52 32.02
N ALA A 204 9.06 16.14 31.25
CA ALA A 204 9.69 14.82 31.35
C ALA A 204 10.35 14.59 32.73
N LEU A 205 11.02 15.61 33.28
CA LEU A 205 11.65 15.52 34.61
C LEU A 205 10.63 15.38 35.74
N ILE A 206 9.50 16.10 35.68
CA ILE A 206 8.42 16.00 36.67
C ILE A 206 7.74 14.63 36.57
N GLY A 207 7.48 14.14 35.37
CA GLY A 207 6.92 12.81 35.13
C GLY A 207 7.84 11.69 35.64
N LEU A 208 9.15 11.79 35.38
CA LEU A 208 10.15 10.85 35.89
C LEU A 208 10.28 10.92 37.42
N GLY A 209 10.18 12.12 38.02
CA GLY A 209 10.19 12.31 39.47
C GLY A 209 8.99 11.65 40.15
N GLY A 210 7.78 11.81 39.59
CA GLY A 210 6.57 11.15 40.08
C GLY A 210 6.64 9.63 39.99
N TRP A 211 7.11 9.10 38.85
CA TRP A 211 7.30 7.67 38.66
C TRP A 211 8.37 7.08 39.58
N ALA A 212 9.48 7.80 39.80
CA ALA A 212 10.55 7.38 40.70
C ALA A 212 10.09 7.37 42.16
N ALA A 213 9.34 8.38 42.60
CA ALA A 213 8.79 8.46 43.96
C ALA A 213 7.80 7.33 44.25
N GLU A 214 6.94 6.99 43.28
CA GLU A 214 5.98 5.91 43.41
C GLU A 214 6.65 4.52 43.41
N ARG A 215 7.73 4.36 42.62
CA ARG A 215 8.55 3.16 42.62
C ARG A 215 9.35 3.01 43.93
N TRP A 216 9.82 4.11 44.52
CA TRP A 216 10.49 4.13 45.83
C TRP A 216 9.54 3.75 46.97
N LYS A 217 8.29 4.22 46.93
CA LYS A 217 7.24 3.87 47.90
C LYS A 217 6.89 2.38 47.90
N LYS A 218 6.92 1.74 46.73
CA LYS A 218 6.70 0.28 46.57
C LYS A 218 7.92 -0.57 46.94
N ALA A 219 9.10 0.03 47.03
CA ALA A 219 10.37 -0.67 47.31
C ALA A 219 10.75 -0.69 48.81
N GLN A 220 9.99 -0.05 49.70
CA GLN A 220 10.22 -0.17 51.14
C GLN A 220 9.63 -1.48 51.67
N PRO A 221 10.45 -2.37 52.26
CA PRO A 221 9.94 -3.55 52.96
C PRO A 221 9.21 -3.11 54.24
N LYS A 222 8.12 -3.81 54.57
CA LYS A 222 7.39 -3.64 55.83
C LYS A 222 8.23 -4.07 57.03
#